data_AF-A0A364LNP8-F1
#
_entry.id   AF-A0A364LNP8-F1
#
_cell.length_a   1.000
_cell.length_b   1.000
_cell.length_c   1.000
_cell.angle_alpha   90.00
_cell.angle_beta   90.00
_cell.angle_gamma   90.00
#
_symmetry.space_group_name_H-M   'P 1'
#
loop_
_entity.id
_entity.type
_entity.pdbx_description
1 polymer ?
#
loop_
_entity_poly.entity_id
_entity_poly.type
_entity_poly.pdbx_seq_one_letter_code
_entity_poly.pdbx_strand_id
1 'polypeptide(L)'
;MALTIKIENPDEISKETAAKRKKVVELKEGIQDSLRNVEEDLNGGLDTELAEGRLSPEEYELHKGTNEQMLENYTNALKAAGNTIARYDQLLAENSGLCIIIPASTGRDELKQIIQGIEALLKENKNAEEVEFFNAILTRTKNLKDIVDTGKAIKETNIPITRNELVVWERIAKDLGQDNSQAKDLNYLNSQVSAVHSSKTLRGEEKSILIDLYNKLSSILLSDATDKHSKIQQAVSAVVDTSASIKRTEGFRGFLNAVCQFFKIPLAFTMKSESVASTVSIKQELQLFKKAQVADDSPEVEFDHDQQGDEAPTISYSS
;
A
#
# COMPACT_ATOMS: atom_id res chain seq x y z
N MET A 1 -12.52 -4.65 -22.81
CA MET A 1 -11.78 -3.54 -22.17
C MET A 1 -10.93 -4.08 -21.03
N ALA A 2 -9.81 -3.42 -20.70
CA ALA A 2 -8.97 -3.77 -19.54
C ALA A 2 -9.39 -2.97 -18.29
N LEU A 3 -9.78 -3.66 -17.20
CA LEU A 3 -9.86 -3.05 -15.87
C LEU A 3 -8.42 -2.79 -15.38
N THR A 4 -8.17 -1.59 -14.86
CA THR A 4 -6.81 -1.16 -14.49
C THR A 4 -6.74 -0.73 -13.04
N ILE A 5 -5.53 -0.78 -12.47
CA ILE A 5 -5.27 -0.25 -11.14
C ILE A 5 -4.64 1.13 -11.29
N LYS A 6 -5.10 2.08 -10.48
CA LYS A 6 -4.50 3.41 -10.35
C LYS A 6 -4.29 3.78 -8.88
N ILE A 7 -3.41 4.76 -8.65
CA ILE A 7 -3.40 5.55 -7.42
C ILE A 7 -4.21 6.80 -7.71
N GLU A 8 -5.32 6.93 -7.02
CA GLU A 8 -6.08 8.17 -6.93
C GLU A 8 -5.61 8.98 -5.72
N ASN A 9 -6.02 10.25 -5.63
CA ASN A 9 -5.71 11.09 -4.49
C ASN A 9 -6.15 10.40 -3.17
N PRO A 10 -5.21 9.99 -2.30
CA PRO A 10 -5.54 9.22 -1.11
C PRO A 10 -6.56 9.94 -0.20
N ASP A 11 -6.49 11.26 -0.12
CA ASP A 11 -7.39 12.06 0.71
C ASP A 11 -8.84 12.03 0.18
N GLU A 12 -9.01 12.04 -1.14
CA GLU A 12 -10.33 11.95 -1.77
C GLU A 12 -10.94 10.56 -1.58
N ILE A 13 -10.14 9.51 -1.80
CA ILE A 13 -10.55 8.12 -1.57
C ILE A 13 -10.88 7.87 -0.09
N SER A 14 -10.05 8.37 0.83
CA SER A 14 -10.29 8.26 2.26
C SER A 14 -11.54 9.02 2.69
N LYS A 15 -11.81 10.21 2.13
CA LYS A 15 -13.04 10.95 2.40
C LYS A 15 -14.28 10.20 1.91
N GLU A 16 -14.26 9.65 0.69
CA GLU A 16 -15.36 8.84 0.17
C GLU A 16 -15.58 7.57 1.01
N THR A 17 -14.48 6.90 1.38
CA THR A 17 -14.49 5.69 2.20
C THR A 17 -15.04 5.95 3.58
N ALA A 18 -14.63 7.05 4.24
CA ALA A 18 -15.15 7.46 5.55
C ALA A 18 -16.66 7.77 5.49
N ALA A 19 -17.12 8.44 4.44
CA ALA A 19 -18.54 8.72 4.25
C ALA A 19 -19.37 7.44 4.07
N LYS A 20 -18.87 6.47 3.28
CA LYS A 20 -19.51 5.16 3.11
C LYS A 20 -19.51 4.36 4.41
N ARG A 21 -18.39 4.34 5.12
CA ARG A 21 -18.27 3.71 6.43
C ARG A 21 -19.30 4.25 7.42
N LYS A 22 -19.44 5.57 7.51
CA LYS A 22 -20.42 6.21 8.39
C LYS A 22 -21.85 5.72 8.10
N LYS A 23 -22.24 5.64 6.83
CA LYS A 23 -23.56 5.11 6.44
C LYS A 23 -23.76 3.64 6.86
N VAL A 24 -22.73 2.81 6.77
CA VAL A 24 -22.82 1.41 7.21
C VAL A 24 -22.89 1.30 8.73
N VAL A 25 -22.21 2.18 9.47
CA VAL A 25 -22.33 2.26 10.94
C VAL A 25 -23.76 2.65 11.34
N GLU A 26 -24.34 3.68 10.73
CA GLU A 26 -25.74 4.09 10.96
C GLU A 26 -26.72 2.94 10.64
N LEU A 27 -26.51 2.23 9.52
CA LEU A 27 -27.31 1.08 9.16
C LEU A 27 -27.17 -0.07 10.17
N LYS A 28 -25.95 -0.32 10.65
CA LYS A 28 -25.66 -1.35 11.66
C LYS A 28 -26.44 -1.07 12.94
N GLU A 29 -26.44 0.17 13.42
CA GLU A 29 -27.20 0.59 14.61
C GLU A 29 -28.70 0.34 14.43
N GLY A 30 -29.28 0.71 13.28
CA GLY A 30 -30.69 0.43 12.99
C GLY A 30 -31.03 -1.06 12.90
N ILE A 31 -30.10 -1.90 12.40
CA ILE A 31 -30.25 -3.36 12.40
C ILE A 31 -30.20 -3.90 13.83
N GLN A 32 -29.34 -3.36 14.69
CA GLN A 32 -29.26 -3.78 16.10
C GLN A 32 -30.53 -3.46 16.87
N ASP A 33 -31.11 -2.28 16.67
CA ASP A 33 -32.39 -1.93 17.29
C ASP A 33 -33.53 -2.84 16.80
N SER A 34 -33.57 -3.14 15.49
CA SER A 34 -34.56 -4.06 14.93
C SER A 34 -34.39 -5.49 15.46
N LEU A 35 -33.15 -5.95 15.60
CA LEU A 35 -32.83 -7.26 16.16
C LEU A 35 -33.29 -7.36 17.61
N ARG A 36 -33.02 -6.35 18.44
CA ARG A 36 -33.48 -6.32 19.84
C ARG A 36 -35.00 -6.42 19.94
N ASN A 37 -35.75 -5.69 19.12
CA ASN A 37 -37.21 -5.75 19.14
C ASN A 37 -37.73 -7.15 18.79
N VAL A 38 -37.14 -7.80 17.77
CA VAL A 38 -37.48 -9.18 17.40
C VAL A 38 -37.14 -10.16 18.52
N GLU A 39 -35.99 -9.97 19.20
CA GLU A 39 -35.61 -10.77 20.36
C GLU A 39 -36.55 -10.57 21.54
N GLU A 40 -37.00 -9.35 21.82
CA GLU A 40 -37.97 -9.04 22.88
C GLU A 40 -39.33 -9.70 22.62
N ASP A 41 -39.82 -9.64 21.37
CA ASP A 41 -41.05 -10.31 20.96
C ASP A 41 -40.96 -11.84 21.15
N LEU A 42 -39.86 -12.45 20.72
CA LEU A 42 -39.64 -13.90 20.86
C LEU A 42 -39.39 -14.33 22.31
N ASN A 43 -38.80 -13.47 23.14
CA ASN A 43 -38.50 -13.76 24.55
C ASN A 43 -39.61 -13.31 25.51
N GLY A 44 -40.86 -13.50 25.11
CA GLY A 44 -42.04 -13.35 25.98
C GLY A 44 -42.95 -12.17 25.65
N GLY A 45 -42.58 -11.30 24.71
CA GLY A 45 -43.49 -10.26 24.21
C GLY A 45 -44.75 -10.86 23.56
N LEU A 46 -44.57 -11.81 22.65
CA LEU A 46 -45.69 -12.52 22.00
C LEU A 46 -46.50 -13.37 22.98
N ASP A 47 -45.84 -14.00 23.96
CA ASP A 47 -46.52 -14.80 24.98
C ASP A 47 -47.43 -13.93 25.87
N THR A 48 -46.97 -12.71 26.17
CA THR A 48 -47.75 -11.73 26.94
C THR A 48 -48.96 -11.26 26.13
N GLU A 49 -48.77 -10.90 24.86
CA GLU A 49 -49.85 -10.46 23.97
C GLU A 49 -50.91 -11.56 23.73
N LEU A 50 -50.50 -12.83 23.66
CA LEU A 50 -51.40 -13.98 23.62
C LEU A 50 -52.18 -14.15 24.93
N ALA A 51 -51.50 -14.07 26.08
CA ALA A 51 -52.12 -14.21 27.40
C ALA A 51 -53.12 -13.07 27.70
N GLU A 52 -52.85 -11.86 27.20
CA GLU A 52 -53.74 -10.71 27.30
C GLU A 52 -54.88 -10.73 26.27
N GLY A 53 -54.91 -11.72 25.38
CA GLY A 53 -55.95 -11.89 24.36
C GLY A 53 -55.89 -10.84 23.24
N ARG A 54 -54.75 -10.18 23.06
CA ARG A 54 -54.50 -9.20 21.99
C ARG A 54 -54.09 -9.88 20.68
N LEU A 55 -53.59 -11.11 20.76
CA LEU A 55 -53.32 -11.99 19.61
C LEU A 55 -54.20 -13.26 19.71
N SER A 56 -54.71 -13.72 18.58
CA SER A 56 -55.24 -15.07 18.47
C SER A 56 -54.10 -16.11 18.43
N PRO A 57 -54.36 -17.40 18.76
CA PRO A 57 -53.34 -18.45 18.65
C PRO A 57 -52.77 -18.61 17.23
N GLU A 58 -53.58 -18.37 16.21
CA GLU A 58 -53.16 -18.44 14.80
C GLU A 58 -52.22 -17.28 14.44
N GLU A 59 -52.53 -16.06 14.89
CA GLU A 59 -51.65 -14.90 14.72
C GLU A 59 -50.35 -15.05 15.51
N TYR A 60 -50.40 -15.61 16.72
CA TYR A 60 -49.20 -15.88 17.53
C TYR A 60 -48.19 -16.76 16.78
N GLU A 61 -48.62 -17.90 16.24
CA GLU A 61 -47.71 -18.80 15.50
C GLU A 61 -47.15 -18.14 14.23
N LEU A 62 -47.98 -17.33 13.55
CA LEU A 62 -47.53 -16.57 12.37
C LEU A 62 -46.47 -15.52 12.74
N HIS A 63 -46.70 -14.74 13.78
CA HIS A 63 -45.76 -13.72 14.27
C HIS A 63 -44.47 -14.36 14.76
N LYS A 64 -44.57 -15.46 15.50
CA LYS A 64 -43.42 -16.22 15.96
C LYS A 64 -42.54 -16.71 14.81
N GLY A 65 -43.13 -17.38 13.81
CA GLY A 65 -42.39 -17.85 12.64
C GLY A 65 -41.78 -16.71 11.82
N THR A 66 -42.49 -15.59 11.69
CA THR A 66 -41.96 -14.38 11.03
C THR A 66 -40.77 -13.80 11.79
N ASN A 67 -40.88 -13.68 13.12
CA ASN A 67 -39.84 -13.13 13.97
C ASN A 67 -38.61 -14.04 14.02
N GLU A 68 -38.77 -15.37 14.03
CA GLU A 68 -37.66 -16.33 13.90
C GLU A 68 -36.89 -16.14 12.58
N GLN A 69 -37.60 -15.95 11.47
CA GLN A 69 -36.95 -15.67 10.18
C GLN A 69 -36.27 -14.29 10.17
N MET A 70 -36.90 -13.27 10.75
CA MET A 70 -36.31 -11.93 10.88
C MET A 70 -35.05 -11.95 11.75
N LEU A 71 -35.04 -12.74 12.83
CA LEU A 71 -33.89 -12.91 13.71
C LEU A 71 -32.67 -13.41 12.93
N GLU A 72 -32.84 -14.46 12.12
CA GLU A 72 -31.77 -14.99 11.27
C GLU A 72 -31.30 -13.93 10.26
N ASN A 73 -32.24 -13.26 9.58
CA ASN A 73 -31.93 -12.24 8.57
C ASN A 73 -31.16 -11.06 9.16
N TYR A 74 -31.61 -10.52 10.30
CA TYR A 74 -30.95 -9.40 10.97
C TYR A 74 -29.59 -9.80 11.53
N THR A 75 -29.45 -11.02 12.08
CA THR A 75 -28.15 -11.55 12.53
C THR A 75 -27.14 -11.62 11.38
N ASN A 76 -27.56 -12.14 10.23
CA ASN A 76 -26.72 -12.21 9.04
C ASN A 76 -26.36 -10.82 8.50
N ALA A 77 -27.34 -9.91 8.45
CA ALA A 77 -27.12 -8.53 8.03
C ALA A 77 -26.14 -7.78 8.96
N LEU A 78 -26.25 -8.02 10.27
CA LEU A 78 -25.36 -7.43 11.28
C LEU A 78 -23.90 -7.89 11.09
N LYS A 79 -23.72 -9.20 10.83
CA LYS A 79 -22.41 -9.77 10.53
C LYS A 79 -21.81 -9.16 9.26
N ALA A 80 -22.60 -9.06 8.18
CA ALA A 80 -22.16 -8.45 6.93
C ALA A 80 -21.76 -6.97 7.13
N ALA A 81 -22.60 -6.19 7.84
CA ALA A 81 -22.28 -4.79 8.16
C ALA A 81 -20.97 -4.67 8.97
N GLY A 82 -20.74 -5.57 9.93
CA GLY A 82 -19.50 -5.65 10.69
C GLY A 82 -18.27 -5.90 9.81
N ASN A 83 -18.35 -6.88 8.90
CA ASN A 83 -17.26 -7.18 7.98
C ASN A 83 -16.98 -6.02 7.00
N THR A 84 -18.03 -5.40 6.46
CA THR A 84 -17.90 -4.24 5.57
C THR A 84 -17.26 -3.04 6.29
N ILE A 85 -17.62 -2.79 7.56
CA ILE A 85 -16.97 -1.75 8.38
C ILE A 85 -15.48 -2.06 8.58
N ALA A 86 -15.14 -3.31 8.90
CA ALA A 86 -13.76 -3.72 9.08
C ALA A 86 -12.93 -3.52 7.80
N ARG A 87 -13.50 -3.83 6.63
CA ARG A 87 -12.87 -3.54 5.33
C ARG A 87 -12.63 -2.04 5.14
N TYR A 88 -13.61 -1.19 5.44
CA TYR A 88 -13.41 0.26 5.35
C TYR A 88 -12.38 0.79 6.35
N ASP A 89 -12.31 0.23 7.55
CA ASP A 89 -11.26 0.58 8.52
C ASP A 89 -9.87 0.22 8.00
N GLN A 90 -9.71 -0.95 7.36
CA GLN A 90 -8.44 -1.32 6.72
C GLN A 90 -8.07 -0.34 5.59
N LEU A 91 -9.02 0.01 4.72
CA LEU A 91 -8.79 0.97 3.63
C LEU A 91 -8.36 2.36 4.16
N LEU A 92 -9.00 2.85 5.23
CA LEU A 92 -8.65 4.12 5.87
C LEU A 92 -7.29 4.06 6.57
N ALA A 93 -6.96 2.93 7.20
CA ALA A 93 -5.68 2.73 7.86
C ALA A 93 -4.51 2.69 6.86
N GLU A 94 -4.71 2.08 5.69
CA GLU A 94 -3.68 2.01 4.65
C GLU A 94 -3.47 3.35 3.94
N ASN A 95 -4.54 4.15 3.76
CA ASN A 95 -4.54 5.43 3.05
C ASN A 95 -3.71 5.41 1.75
N SER A 96 -3.87 4.34 0.96
CA SER A 96 -2.99 4.05 -0.18
C SER A 96 -3.40 4.74 -1.48
N GLY A 97 -4.67 5.16 -1.58
CA GLY A 97 -5.27 5.65 -2.83
C GLY A 97 -5.44 4.57 -3.91
N LEU A 98 -5.11 3.30 -3.63
CA LEU A 98 -5.21 2.22 -4.60
C LEU A 98 -6.66 1.93 -4.97
N CYS A 99 -6.96 1.95 -6.27
CA CYS A 99 -8.29 1.70 -6.79
C CYS A 99 -8.27 0.82 -8.05
N ILE A 100 -9.29 -0.02 -8.20
CA ILE A 100 -9.67 -0.58 -9.50
C ILE A 100 -10.55 0.45 -10.21
N ILE A 101 -10.24 0.71 -11.48
CA ILE A 101 -10.97 1.64 -12.32
C ILE A 101 -11.90 0.88 -13.25
N ILE A 102 -13.19 1.22 -13.20
CA ILE A 102 -14.17 0.90 -14.25
C ILE A 102 -14.30 2.16 -15.13
N PRO A 103 -13.74 2.15 -16.36
CA PRO A 103 -13.78 3.32 -17.22
C PRO A 103 -15.19 3.75 -17.62
N ALA A 104 -15.37 5.03 -17.93
CA ALA A 104 -16.66 5.56 -18.40
C ALA A 104 -17.17 4.91 -19.71
N SER A 105 -16.25 4.35 -20.50
CA SER A 105 -16.56 3.66 -21.76
C SER A 105 -16.98 2.20 -21.60
N THR A 106 -17.07 1.68 -20.36
CA THR A 106 -17.44 0.27 -20.15
C THR A 106 -18.87 0.01 -20.59
N GLY A 107 -19.04 -0.96 -21.49
CA GLY A 107 -20.33 -1.33 -22.05
C GLY A 107 -21.13 -2.30 -21.18
N ARG A 108 -22.42 -2.47 -21.51
CA ARG A 108 -23.33 -3.42 -20.84
C ARG A 108 -22.79 -4.85 -20.79
N ASP A 109 -22.28 -5.35 -21.92
CA ASP A 109 -21.78 -6.73 -22.03
C ASP A 109 -20.51 -6.94 -21.20
N GLU A 110 -19.66 -5.93 -21.09
CA GLU A 110 -18.45 -5.96 -20.27
C GLU A 110 -18.81 -5.99 -18.78
N LEU A 111 -19.75 -5.13 -18.35
CA LEU A 111 -20.28 -5.17 -16.98
C LEU A 111 -20.92 -6.53 -16.66
N LYS A 112 -21.62 -7.14 -17.61
CA LYS A 112 -22.18 -8.49 -17.46
C LYS A 112 -21.10 -9.55 -17.29
N GLN A 113 -20.02 -9.51 -18.07
CA GLN A 113 -18.89 -10.43 -17.95
C GLN A 113 -18.21 -10.32 -16.57
N ILE A 114 -17.99 -9.08 -16.09
CA ILE A 114 -17.43 -8.83 -14.76
C ILE A 114 -18.36 -9.42 -13.68
N ILE A 115 -19.66 -9.15 -13.75
CA ILE A 115 -20.65 -9.69 -12.80
C ILE A 115 -20.60 -11.22 -12.78
N GLN A 116 -20.62 -11.87 -13.95
CA GLN A 116 -20.61 -13.33 -14.05
C GLN A 116 -19.32 -13.94 -13.50
N GLY A 117 -18.16 -13.35 -13.79
CA GLY A 117 -16.88 -13.82 -13.26
C GLY A 117 -16.79 -13.69 -11.74
N ILE A 118 -17.23 -12.56 -11.18
CA ILE A 118 -17.24 -12.35 -9.73
C ILE A 118 -18.25 -13.28 -9.03
N GLU A 119 -19.44 -13.48 -9.62
CA GLU A 119 -20.44 -14.42 -9.07
C GLU A 119 -19.97 -15.88 -9.09
N ALA A 120 -19.19 -16.28 -10.10
CA ALA A 120 -18.56 -17.60 -10.12
C ALA A 120 -17.57 -17.75 -8.95
N LEU A 121 -16.72 -16.75 -8.73
CA LEU A 121 -15.74 -16.74 -7.65
C LEU A 121 -16.39 -16.72 -6.26
N LEU A 122 -17.48 -15.98 -6.08
CA LEU A 122 -18.22 -15.93 -4.81
C LEU A 122 -18.79 -17.31 -4.40
N LYS A 123 -19.20 -18.14 -5.36
CA LYS A 123 -19.74 -19.48 -5.07
C LYS A 123 -18.68 -20.45 -4.54
N GLU A 124 -17.43 -20.26 -4.95
CA GLU A 124 -16.32 -21.16 -4.62
C GLU A 124 -15.53 -20.68 -3.40
N ASN A 125 -15.66 -19.40 -3.03
CA ASN A 125 -14.84 -18.80 -1.99
C ASN A 125 -15.45 -18.88 -0.58
N LYS A 126 -14.63 -19.28 0.39
CA LYS A 126 -15.00 -19.35 1.81
C LYS A 126 -14.29 -18.32 2.68
N ASN A 127 -13.32 -17.58 2.13
CA ASN A 127 -12.61 -16.54 2.86
C ASN A 127 -13.52 -15.30 2.99
N ALA A 128 -13.88 -14.94 4.23
CA ALA A 128 -14.77 -13.83 4.51
C ALA A 128 -14.25 -12.48 3.98
N GLU A 129 -12.94 -12.22 4.07
CA GLU A 129 -12.35 -10.95 3.59
C GLU A 129 -12.41 -10.86 2.06
N GLU A 130 -12.11 -11.96 1.36
CA GLU A 130 -12.21 -12.01 -0.10
C GLU A 130 -13.67 -11.89 -0.57
N VAL A 131 -14.61 -12.49 0.16
CA VAL A 131 -16.06 -12.38 -0.12
C VAL A 131 -16.53 -10.93 -0.01
N GLU A 132 -16.13 -10.18 1.02
CA GLU A 132 -16.48 -8.75 1.14
C GLU A 132 -15.90 -7.92 -0.01
N PHE A 133 -14.65 -8.20 -0.40
CA PHE A 133 -14.03 -7.55 -1.55
C PHE A 133 -14.80 -7.83 -2.85
N PHE A 134 -15.16 -9.10 -3.10
CA PHE A 134 -15.97 -9.48 -4.25
C PHE A 134 -17.35 -8.84 -4.24
N ASN A 135 -18.01 -8.80 -3.09
CA ASN A 135 -19.30 -8.13 -2.93
C ASN A 135 -19.21 -6.63 -3.22
N ALA A 136 -18.10 -5.97 -2.86
CA ALA A 136 -17.87 -4.57 -3.19
C ALA A 136 -17.77 -4.35 -4.71
N ILE A 137 -17.02 -5.20 -5.42
CA ILE A 137 -16.92 -5.16 -6.89
C ILE A 137 -18.30 -5.43 -7.51
N LEU A 138 -18.98 -6.49 -7.06
CA LEU A 138 -20.27 -6.92 -7.59
C LEU A 138 -21.33 -5.84 -7.45
N THR A 139 -21.46 -5.26 -6.25
CA THR A 139 -22.42 -4.18 -5.95
C THR A 139 -22.17 -2.98 -6.84
N ARG A 140 -20.91 -2.56 -6.99
CA ARG A 140 -20.57 -1.42 -7.84
C ARG A 140 -20.89 -1.70 -9.30
N THR A 141 -20.55 -2.89 -9.79
CA THR A 141 -20.74 -3.28 -11.18
C THR A 141 -22.21 -3.46 -11.53
N LYS A 142 -23.02 -4.05 -10.64
CA LYS A 142 -24.49 -4.16 -10.80
C LYS A 142 -25.15 -2.78 -10.90
N ASN A 143 -24.80 -1.86 -10.00
CA ASN A 143 -25.32 -0.50 -10.04
C ASN A 143 -24.97 0.22 -11.36
N LEU A 144 -23.75 0.03 -11.89
CA LEU A 144 -23.36 0.59 -13.19
C LEU A 144 -24.15 -0.03 -14.34
N LYS A 145 -24.35 -1.35 -14.31
CA LYS A 145 -25.14 -2.05 -15.33
C LYS A 145 -26.58 -1.55 -15.34
N ASP A 146 -27.18 -1.34 -14.17
CA ASP A 146 -28.55 -0.81 -14.07
C ASP A 146 -28.64 0.60 -14.64
N ILE A 147 -27.63 1.44 -14.43
CA ILE A 147 -27.54 2.77 -15.07
C ILE A 147 -27.49 2.64 -16.59
N VAL A 148 -26.62 1.77 -17.13
CA VAL A 148 -26.52 1.53 -18.58
C VAL A 148 -27.83 0.97 -19.15
N ASP A 149 -28.49 0.06 -18.44
CA ASP A 149 -29.78 -0.52 -18.83
C ASP A 149 -30.89 0.54 -18.94
N THR A 150 -30.79 1.64 -18.18
CA THR A 150 -31.69 2.80 -18.32
C THR A 150 -31.33 3.75 -19.47
N GLY A 151 -30.33 3.40 -20.29
CA GLY A 151 -29.86 4.22 -21.41
C GLY A 151 -28.99 5.41 -21.00
N LYS A 152 -28.51 5.45 -19.75
CA LYS A 152 -27.65 6.52 -19.25
C LYS A 152 -26.17 6.14 -19.36
N ALA A 153 -25.33 7.11 -19.71
CA ALA A 153 -23.89 6.93 -19.67
C ALA A 153 -23.40 6.81 -18.22
N ILE A 154 -22.44 5.92 -17.99
CA ILE A 154 -21.75 5.79 -16.70
C ILE A 154 -20.56 6.75 -16.64
N LYS A 155 -20.17 7.12 -15.42
CA LYS A 155 -18.91 7.82 -15.16
C LYS A 155 -17.84 6.81 -14.81
N GLU A 156 -16.58 7.21 -15.00
CA GLU A 156 -15.45 6.48 -14.44
C GLU A 156 -15.69 6.27 -12.95
N THR A 157 -15.45 5.04 -12.51
CA THR A 157 -15.85 4.58 -11.19
C THR A 157 -14.70 3.85 -10.53
N ASN A 158 -14.37 4.33 -9.33
CA ASN A 158 -13.29 3.79 -8.52
C ASN A 158 -13.84 2.78 -7.51
N ILE A 159 -13.15 1.66 -7.38
CA ILE A 159 -13.35 0.68 -6.32
C ILE A 159 -12.07 0.66 -5.49
N PRO A 160 -12.06 1.26 -4.29
CA PRO A 160 -10.86 1.29 -3.46
C PRO A 160 -10.49 -0.12 -3.01
N ILE A 161 -9.20 -0.42 -3.01
CA ILE A 161 -8.65 -1.73 -2.65
C ILE A 161 -7.53 -1.62 -1.62
N THR A 162 -7.43 -2.63 -0.75
CA THR A 162 -6.28 -2.78 0.15
C THR A 162 -5.09 -3.41 -0.58
N ARG A 163 -3.90 -3.33 0.01
CA ARG A 163 -2.70 -4.03 -0.51
C ARG A 163 -2.90 -5.55 -0.53
N ASN A 164 -3.66 -6.10 0.42
CA ASN A 164 -3.96 -7.53 0.45
C ASN A 164 -4.94 -7.92 -0.68
N GLU A 165 -5.93 -7.08 -0.95
CA GLU A 165 -6.89 -7.26 -2.04
C GLU A 165 -6.23 -7.19 -3.42
N LEU A 166 -5.06 -6.56 -3.56
CA LEU A 166 -4.28 -6.53 -4.79
C LEU A 166 -3.85 -7.94 -5.26
N VAL A 167 -3.50 -8.82 -4.32
CA VAL A 167 -3.16 -10.24 -4.61
C VAL A 167 -4.40 -10.98 -5.13
N VAL A 168 -5.54 -10.72 -4.49
CA VAL A 168 -6.81 -11.30 -4.87
C VAL A 168 -7.22 -10.80 -6.27
N TRP A 169 -7.05 -9.50 -6.54
CA TRP A 169 -7.32 -8.88 -7.82
C TRP A 169 -6.47 -9.44 -8.96
N GLU A 170 -5.18 -9.72 -8.74
CA GLU A 170 -4.32 -10.37 -9.74
C GLU A 170 -4.92 -11.70 -10.20
N ARG A 171 -5.40 -12.53 -9.24
CA ARG A 171 -6.06 -13.81 -9.54
C ARG A 171 -7.36 -13.61 -10.32
N ILE A 172 -8.23 -12.70 -9.86
CA ILE A 172 -9.50 -12.39 -10.55
C ILE A 172 -9.25 -11.96 -12.00
N ALA A 173 -8.35 -11.01 -12.21
CA ALA A 173 -8.11 -10.45 -13.52
C ALA A 173 -7.62 -11.53 -14.50
N LYS A 174 -6.79 -12.46 -14.03
CA LYS A 174 -6.36 -13.62 -14.82
C LYS A 174 -7.55 -14.50 -15.23
N ASP A 175 -8.46 -14.79 -14.30
CA ASP A 175 -9.66 -15.60 -14.58
C ASP A 175 -10.65 -14.89 -15.52
N LEU A 176 -10.67 -13.55 -15.48
CA LEU A 176 -11.40 -12.70 -16.42
C LEU A 176 -10.70 -12.54 -17.79
N GLY A 177 -9.55 -13.17 -18.01
CA GLY A 177 -8.78 -13.05 -19.25
C GLY A 177 -8.18 -11.67 -19.48
N GLN A 178 -7.96 -10.91 -18.41
CA GLN A 178 -7.43 -9.54 -18.44
C GLN A 178 -5.90 -9.57 -18.24
N ASP A 179 -5.17 -8.78 -19.03
CA ASP A 179 -3.77 -8.49 -18.70
C ASP A 179 -3.71 -7.59 -17.47
N ASN A 180 -3.07 -8.09 -16.42
CA ASN A 180 -2.95 -7.41 -15.13
C ASN A 180 -1.49 -7.32 -14.67
N SER A 181 -0.58 -7.12 -15.63
CA SER A 181 0.85 -6.86 -15.37
C SER A 181 1.07 -5.81 -14.27
N GLN A 182 0.22 -4.78 -14.18
CA GLN A 182 0.29 -3.79 -13.11
C GLN A 182 0.06 -4.39 -11.70
N ALA A 183 -0.99 -5.20 -11.49
CA ALA A 183 -1.20 -5.84 -10.18
C ALA A 183 -0.03 -6.74 -9.80
N LYS A 184 0.45 -7.52 -10.76
CA LYS A 184 1.59 -8.42 -10.57
C LYS A 184 2.85 -7.66 -10.14
N ASP A 185 3.18 -6.59 -10.84
CA ASP A 185 4.36 -5.78 -10.55
C ASP A 185 4.25 -5.11 -9.17
N LEU A 186 3.06 -4.62 -8.82
CA LEU A 186 2.81 -4.03 -7.49
C LEU A 186 2.81 -5.07 -6.37
N ASN A 187 2.31 -6.28 -6.60
CA ASN A 187 2.39 -7.39 -5.66
C ASN A 187 3.85 -7.78 -5.40
N TYR A 188 4.67 -7.82 -6.46
CA TYR A 188 6.11 -7.99 -6.32
C TYR A 188 6.70 -6.90 -5.42
N LEU A 189 6.46 -5.61 -5.71
CA LEU A 189 6.99 -4.51 -4.90
C LEU A 189 6.53 -4.58 -3.43
N ASN A 190 5.25 -4.85 -3.18
CA ASN A 190 4.71 -5.01 -1.82
C ASN A 190 5.38 -6.17 -1.07
N SER A 191 5.63 -7.30 -1.75
CA SER A 191 6.35 -8.43 -1.16
C SER A 191 7.78 -8.05 -0.77
N GLN A 192 8.45 -7.22 -1.57
CA GLN A 192 9.81 -6.76 -1.29
C GLN A 192 9.86 -5.79 -0.11
N VAL A 193 8.87 -4.90 0.03
CA VAL A 193 8.74 -4.04 1.22
C VAL A 193 8.68 -4.87 2.50
N SER A 194 7.85 -5.93 2.51
CA SER A 194 7.74 -6.86 3.64
C SER A 194 9.04 -7.62 3.91
N ALA A 195 9.73 -8.07 2.86
CA ALA A 195 11.03 -8.75 2.96
C ALA A 195 12.11 -7.81 3.53
N VAL A 196 12.11 -6.53 3.17
CA VAL A 196 13.04 -5.53 3.71
C VAL A 196 12.77 -5.24 5.19
N HIS A 197 11.50 -5.08 5.58
CA HIS A 197 11.12 -4.87 6.98
C HIS A 197 11.62 -6.01 7.87
N SER A 198 11.35 -7.26 7.44
CA SER A 198 11.69 -8.48 8.18
C SER A 198 13.14 -8.91 8.06
N SER A 199 13.92 -8.30 7.16
CA SER A 199 15.32 -8.65 6.94
C SER A 199 16.18 -8.42 8.19
N LYS A 200 16.98 -9.43 8.53
CA LYS A 200 18.01 -9.37 9.58
C LYS A 200 19.38 -8.92 9.04
N THR A 201 19.55 -8.89 7.73
CA THR A 201 20.83 -8.60 7.06
C THR A 201 20.98 -7.14 6.65
N LEU A 202 19.88 -6.38 6.65
CA LEU A 202 19.85 -4.95 6.32
C LEU A 202 19.95 -4.08 7.58
N ARG A 203 20.67 -2.97 7.46
CA ARG A 203 20.74 -1.90 8.47
C ARG A 203 19.51 -1.00 8.40
N GLY A 204 19.24 -0.25 9.48
CA GLY A 204 18.09 0.68 9.55
C GLY A 204 18.03 1.67 8.38
N GLU A 205 19.15 2.33 8.07
CA GLU A 205 19.26 3.28 6.96
C GLU A 205 19.01 2.61 5.59
N GLU A 206 19.55 1.41 5.38
CA GLU A 206 19.35 0.63 4.15
C GLU A 206 17.89 0.21 3.98
N LYS A 207 17.22 -0.16 5.07
CA LYS A 207 15.79 -0.47 5.05
C LYS A 207 14.98 0.75 4.62
N SER A 208 15.24 1.92 5.21
CA SER A 208 14.55 3.16 4.84
C SER A 208 14.71 3.47 3.35
N ILE A 209 15.95 3.44 2.85
CA ILE A 209 16.26 3.73 1.44
C ILE A 209 15.53 2.77 0.49
N LEU A 210 15.51 1.47 0.80
CA LEU A 210 14.82 0.47 -0.02
C LEU A 210 13.30 0.63 0.04
N ILE A 211 12.73 0.92 1.21
CA ILE A 211 11.29 1.18 1.36
C ILE A 211 10.89 2.40 0.53
N ASP A 212 11.68 3.48 0.60
CA ASP A 212 11.44 4.69 -0.19
C ASP A 212 11.54 4.42 -1.69
N LEU A 213 12.51 3.60 -2.11
CA LEU A 213 12.59 3.13 -3.50
C LEU A 213 11.32 2.39 -3.91
N TYR A 214 10.89 1.39 -3.16
CA TYR A 214 9.71 0.59 -3.51
C TYR A 214 8.44 1.44 -3.60
N ASN A 215 8.25 2.38 -2.66
CA ASN A 215 7.13 3.31 -2.71
C ASN A 215 7.19 4.18 -3.98
N LYS A 216 8.38 4.68 -4.35
CA LYS A 216 8.58 5.46 -5.57
C LYS A 216 8.34 4.63 -6.84
N LEU A 217 8.77 3.38 -6.86
CA LEU A 217 8.53 2.47 -7.98
C LEU A 217 7.04 2.17 -8.15
N SER A 218 6.31 1.92 -7.06
CA SER A 218 4.86 1.74 -7.09
C SER A 218 4.15 2.96 -7.68
N SER A 219 4.55 4.17 -7.27
CA SER A 219 4.03 5.42 -7.84
C SER A 219 4.30 5.55 -9.34
N ILE A 220 5.50 5.18 -9.80
CA ILE A 220 5.84 5.20 -11.25
C ILE A 220 4.97 4.22 -12.03
N LEU A 221 4.80 2.98 -11.53
CA LEU A 221 3.98 1.96 -12.19
C LEU A 221 2.51 2.38 -12.36
N LEU A 222 2.02 3.16 -11.41
CA LEU A 222 0.63 3.62 -11.34
C LEU A 222 0.40 4.97 -12.01
N SER A 223 1.45 5.66 -12.45
CA SER A 223 1.33 6.86 -13.27
C SER A 223 0.89 6.56 -14.71
N ASP A 224 0.25 7.51 -15.38
CA ASP A 224 -0.08 7.41 -16.83
C ASP A 224 1.13 7.72 -17.75
N ALA A 225 2.34 7.72 -17.19
CA ALA A 225 3.54 8.06 -17.93
C ALA A 225 3.88 7.02 -19.01
N THR A 226 4.27 7.47 -20.20
CA THR A 226 4.73 6.60 -21.29
C THR A 226 6.16 6.10 -21.10
N ASP A 227 6.94 6.74 -20.23
CA ASP A 227 8.37 6.53 -20.01
C ASP A 227 8.68 5.78 -18.69
N LYS A 228 7.76 4.97 -18.18
CA LYS A 228 7.88 4.24 -16.89
C LYS A 228 9.23 3.55 -16.72
N HIS A 229 9.70 2.86 -17.76
CA HIS A 229 10.98 2.14 -17.70
C HIS A 229 12.17 3.06 -17.44
N SER A 230 12.22 4.24 -18.07
CA SER A 230 13.27 5.24 -17.84
C SER A 230 13.19 5.82 -16.44
N LYS A 231 11.97 6.12 -15.95
CA LYS A 231 11.75 6.62 -14.59
C LYS A 231 12.15 5.61 -13.51
N ILE A 232 11.85 4.33 -13.73
CA ILE A 232 12.29 3.23 -12.85
C ILE A 232 13.82 3.20 -12.80
N GLN A 233 14.49 3.25 -13.96
CA GLN A 233 15.96 3.27 -14.01
C GLN A 233 16.54 4.48 -13.28
N GLN A 234 16.00 5.69 -13.51
CA GLN A 234 16.42 6.90 -12.81
C GLN A 234 16.22 6.82 -11.30
N ALA A 235 15.10 6.25 -10.83
CA ALA A 235 14.84 6.07 -9.40
C ALA A 235 15.86 5.12 -8.76
N VAL A 236 16.19 4.01 -9.42
CA VAL A 236 17.21 3.08 -8.96
C VAL A 236 18.59 3.74 -8.95
N SER A 237 18.97 4.46 -10.02
CA SER A 237 20.25 5.19 -10.09
C SER A 237 20.39 6.22 -8.97
N ALA A 238 19.34 7.01 -8.71
CA ALA A 238 19.34 7.99 -7.62
C ALA A 238 19.55 7.33 -6.25
N VAL A 239 18.96 6.15 -6.02
CA VAL A 239 19.16 5.37 -4.78
C VAL A 239 20.58 4.84 -4.67
N VAL A 240 21.18 4.42 -5.79
CA VAL A 240 22.61 4.08 -5.82
C VAL A 240 23.43 5.30 -5.43
N ASP A 241 23.26 6.44 -6.08
CA ASP A 241 24.07 7.63 -5.82
C ASP A 241 23.93 8.15 -4.38
N THR A 242 22.69 8.24 -3.88
CA THR A 242 22.41 8.73 -2.51
C THR A 242 22.90 7.77 -1.43
N SER A 243 22.94 6.47 -1.69
CA SER A 243 23.48 5.48 -0.75
C SER A 243 25.01 5.37 -0.80
N ALA A 244 25.72 6.18 -1.59
CA ALA A 244 27.19 6.11 -1.72
C ALA A 244 27.92 6.53 -0.44
N SER A 245 27.28 7.35 0.39
CA SER A 245 27.82 7.80 1.67
C SER A 245 27.73 6.76 2.79
N ILE A 246 26.98 5.66 2.59
CA ILE A 246 26.78 4.62 3.61
C ILE A 246 27.52 3.33 3.24
N LYS A 247 27.91 2.55 4.26
CA LYS A 247 28.45 1.21 4.05
C LYS A 247 27.32 0.25 3.66
N ARG A 248 27.26 -0.09 2.37
CA ARG A 248 26.27 -1.00 1.76
C ARG A 248 26.59 -2.48 2.01
N THR A 249 25.66 -3.20 2.60
CA THR A 249 25.68 -4.65 2.82
C THR A 249 25.45 -5.43 1.53
N GLU A 250 25.83 -6.70 1.51
CA GLU A 250 25.49 -7.61 0.40
C GLU A 250 23.97 -7.76 0.25
N GLY A 251 23.23 -7.77 1.36
CA GLY A 251 21.77 -7.77 1.35
C GLY A 251 21.21 -6.57 0.57
N PHE A 252 21.69 -5.36 0.87
CA PHE A 252 21.24 -4.14 0.18
C PHE A 252 21.50 -4.20 -1.34
N ARG A 253 22.70 -4.64 -1.73
CA ARG A 253 23.06 -4.82 -3.15
C ARG A 253 22.18 -5.88 -3.82
N GLY A 254 21.91 -6.97 -3.12
CA GLY A 254 21.05 -8.06 -3.58
C GLY A 254 19.62 -7.59 -3.86
N PHE A 255 19.01 -6.83 -2.94
CA PHE A 255 17.67 -6.27 -3.14
C PHE A 255 17.62 -5.31 -4.33
N LEU A 256 18.61 -4.41 -4.47
CA LEU A 256 18.65 -3.48 -5.62
C LEU A 256 18.83 -4.20 -6.95
N ASN A 257 19.72 -5.21 -7.01
CA ASN A 257 19.89 -5.99 -8.23
C ASN A 257 18.68 -6.86 -8.55
N ALA A 258 17.95 -7.36 -7.54
CA ALA A 258 16.70 -8.10 -7.76
C ALA A 258 15.63 -7.21 -8.40
N VAL A 259 15.51 -5.94 -7.96
CA VAL A 259 14.68 -4.93 -8.62
C VAL A 259 15.10 -4.72 -10.07
N CYS A 260 16.41 -4.56 -10.31
CA CYS A 260 16.92 -4.39 -11.66
C CYS A 260 16.54 -5.56 -12.58
N GLN A 261 16.70 -6.80 -12.09
CA GLN A 261 16.35 -8.01 -12.83
C GLN A 261 14.85 -8.08 -13.11
N PHE A 262 14.02 -7.79 -12.11
CA PHE A 262 12.57 -7.84 -12.24
C PHE A 262 12.06 -6.88 -13.32
N PHE A 263 12.52 -5.62 -13.30
CA PHE A 263 12.16 -4.61 -14.30
C PHE A 263 12.99 -4.65 -15.57
N LYS A 264 13.91 -5.62 -15.71
CA LYS A 264 14.80 -5.79 -16.86
C LYS A 264 15.64 -4.55 -17.19
N ILE A 265 16.11 -3.84 -16.16
CA ILE A 265 17.04 -2.72 -16.29
C ILE A 265 18.48 -3.17 -15.95
N PRO A 266 19.52 -2.42 -16.34
CA PRO A 266 20.90 -2.75 -15.98
C PRO A 266 21.08 -2.91 -14.47
N LEU A 267 21.88 -3.90 -14.06
CA LEU A 267 22.19 -4.14 -12.65
C LEU A 267 22.87 -2.92 -12.03
N ALA A 268 22.39 -2.51 -10.88
CA ALA A 268 22.93 -1.39 -10.11
C ALA A 268 24.36 -1.67 -9.62
N PHE A 269 24.61 -2.91 -9.15
CA PHE A 269 25.91 -3.34 -8.68
C PHE A 269 26.41 -4.51 -9.52
N THR A 270 27.52 -4.29 -10.23
CA THR A 270 28.27 -5.31 -10.94
C THR A 270 29.68 -5.40 -10.36
N MET A 271 30.37 -6.54 -10.55
CA MET A 271 31.78 -6.67 -10.15
C MET A 271 32.68 -5.58 -10.76
N LYS A 272 32.30 -4.98 -11.90
CA LYS A 272 33.05 -3.89 -12.55
C LYS A 272 32.77 -2.50 -11.98
N SER A 273 31.56 -2.22 -11.49
CA SER A 273 31.23 -0.91 -10.91
C SER A 273 31.87 -0.68 -9.53
N GLU A 274 32.20 -1.75 -8.81
CA GLU A 274 32.83 -1.67 -7.48
C GLU A 274 34.30 -1.25 -7.54
N SER A 275 35.03 -1.61 -8.61
CA SER A 275 36.42 -1.17 -8.78
C SER A 275 36.54 0.33 -9.09
N VAL A 276 35.50 0.93 -9.69
CA VAL A 276 35.47 2.35 -10.05
C VAL A 276 35.08 3.21 -8.85
N ALA A 277 34.12 2.79 -8.02
CA ALA A 277 33.74 3.53 -6.83
C ALA A 277 34.86 3.56 -5.76
N SER A 278 35.58 2.44 -5.57
CA SER A 278 36.74 2.43 -4.67
C SER A 278 37.87 3.32 -5.18
N THR A 279 38.12 3.35 -6.49
CA THR A 279 39.16 4.22 -7.07
C THR A 279 38.79 5.70 -7.05
N VAL A 280 37.51 6.07 -7.13
CA VAL A 280 37.06 7.47 -6.95
C VAL A 280 37.20 7.91 -5.48
N SER A 281 36.82 7.05 -4.53
CA SER A 281 37.02 7.31 -3.09
C SER A 281 38.51 7.45 -2.75
N ILE A 282 39.35 6.55 -3.27
CA ILE A 282 40.81 6.61 -3.09
C ILE A 282 41.39 7.86 -3.77
N LYS A 283 40.90 8.26 -4.95
CA LYS A 283 41.34 9.50 -5.61
C LYS A 283 40.96 10.75 -4.82
N GLN A 284 39.78 10.79 -4.22
CA GLN A 284 39.36 11.91 -3.37
C GLN A 284 40.14 11.95 -2.05
N GLU A 285 40.37 10.81 -1.40
CA GLU A 285 41.24 10.71 -0.22
C GLU A 285 42.68 11.11 -0.55
N LEU A 286 43.23 10.68 -1.69
CA LEU A 286 44.56 11.11 -2.17
C LEU A 286 44.63 12.60 -2.48
N GLN A 287 43.56 13.22 -3.00
CA GLN A 287 43.50 14.66 -3.22
C GLN A 287 43.43 15.44 -1.91
N LEU A 288 42.71 14.92 -0.90
CA LEU A 288 42.68 15.49 0.44
C LEU A 288 44.06 15.36 1.12
N PHE A 289 44.73 14.22 1.00
CA PHE A 289 46.10 14.02 1.49
C PHE A 289 47.12 14.94 0.81
N LYS A 290 47.05 15.10 -0.52
CA LYS A 290 47.92 16.04 -1.24
C LYS A 290 47.69 17.48 -0.82
N LYS A 291 46.44 17.90 -0.59
CA LYS A 291 46.14 19.24 -0.08
C LYS A 291 46.61 19.45 1.36
N ALA A 292 46.57 18.41 2.19
CA ALA A 292 47.11 18.45 3.54
C ALA A 292 48.64 18.56 3.56
N GLN A 293 49.36 17.89 2.64
CA GLN A 293 50.82 18.01 2.53
C GLN A 293 51.29 19.36 1.97
N VAL A 294 50.50 20.01 1.11
CA VAL A 294 50.82 21.34 0.58
C VAL A 294 50.56 22.45 1.63
N ALA A 295 49.81 22.16 2.70
CA ALA A 295 49.56 23.11 3.79
C ALA A 295 50.63 23.10 4.89
N ASP A 296 51.58 22.16 4.86
CA ASP A 296 52.63 22.00 5.88
C ASP A 296 54.00 22.56 5.46
N ASP A 297 54.10 23.16 4.26
CA ASP A 297 55.24 24.01 3.89
C ASP A 297 54.92 25.46 4.26
N SER A 298 54.97 25.77 5.57
CA SER A 298 55.05 27.16 6.05
C SER A 298 56.49 27.68 5.94
N PRO A 299 56.67 28.98 5.64
CA PRO A 299 57.93 29.53 5.15
C PRO A 299 58.98 29.72 6.26
N GLU A 300 60.24 29.72 5.84
CA GLU A 300 61.42 30.09 6.62
C GLU A 300 61.17 31.38 7.41
N VAL A 301 61.40 31.31 8.71
CA VAL A 301 61.39 32.47 9.60
C VAL A 301 62.79 33.10 9.55
N GLU A 302 62.96 34.17 8.77
CA GLU A 302 64.05 35.13 8.96
C GLU A 302 63.76 35.94 10.23
N PHE A 303 64.56 35.71 11.28
CA PHE A 303 64.64 36.61 12.44
C PHE A 303 65.86 37.51 12.25
N ASP A 304 65.60 38.76 11.88
CA ASP A 304 66.57 39.85 11.94
C ASP A 304 66.12 40.81 13.05
N HIS A 305 66.88 40.87 14.14
CA HIS A 305 66.81 41.97 15.09
C HIS A 305 68.14 42.12 15.84
N ASP A 306 68.96 43.05 15.35
CA ASP A 306 69.95 43.75 16.16
C ASP A 306 69.26 44.63 17.20
N GLN A 307 69.60 44.44 18.48
CA GLN A 307 69.93 45.55 19.40
C GLN A 307 70.74 45.06 20.61
N GLN A 308 71.79 45.84 20.89
CA GLN A 308 72.85 45.68 21.87
C GLN A 308 72.39 45.62 23.34
N GLY A 309 73.17 44.91 24.17
CA GLY A 309 73.22 45.10 25.61
C GLY A 309 74.12 44.08 26.29
N ASP A 310 75.25 44.55 26.82
CA ASP A 310 76.27 43.81 27.59
C ASP A 310 75.70 42.92 28.71
N GLU A 311 76.27 41.73 28.88
CA GLU A 311 76.97 41.27 30.10
C GLU A 311 77.30 39.76 29.99
N ALA A 312 78.58 39.43 30.21
CA ALA A 312 79.08 38.09 30.51
C ALA A 312 79.20 37.93 32.05
N PRO A 313 79.54 36.75 32.62
CA PRO A 313 79.48 35.36 32.15
C PRO A 313 78.82 34.42 33.20
N THR A 314 78.50 33.16 32.88
CA THR A 314 78.98 32.00 33.68
C THR A 314 78.72 30.64 33.02
N ILE A 315 79.72 29.77 33.20
CA ILE A 315 79.80 28.37 32.81
C ILE A 315 79.19 27.51 33.93
N SER A 316 78.43 26.47 33.59
CA SER A 316 78.42 25.23 34.38
C SER A 316 78.08 24.02 33.51
N TYR A 317 79.09 23.18 33.28
CA TYR A 317 78.91 21.78 32.93
C TYR A 317 78.44 21.00 34.16
N SER A 318 77.55 20.03 33.98
CA SER A 318 77.53 18.81 34.79
C SER A 318 76.83 17.68 34.03
N SER A 319 77.54 16.55 34.05
CA SER A 319 77.21 15.22 33.52
C SER A 319 75.98 14.58 34.14
#